data_AF-A0A7C1ZUR5-F1
#
_entry.id   AF-A0A7C1ZUR5-F1
#
_cell.length_a   1.000
_cell.length_b   1.000
_cell.length_c   1.000
_cell.angle_alpha   90.00
_cell.angle_beta   90.00
_cell.angle_gamma   90.00
#
_symmetry.space_group_name_H-M   'P 1'
#
loop_
_entity.id
_entity.type
_entity.pdbx_description
1 polymer ?
#
loop_
_entity_poly.entity_id
_entity_poly.type
_entity_poly.pdbx_seq_one_letter_code
_entity_poly.pdbx_strand_id
1 'polypeptide(L)'
;MKKKKILGVGLTHKALAVAFLLVVSISTISVVTSGDGSSTVNVYLSPSTVVVGVGETFTLDLYVEPTAEINTVNLGLLTFNGSLLNVTVSKGNLFSSTVFWPSPSFSIDNNSGKVEELLWTTN
;
A
#
# COMPACT_ATOMS: atom_id res chain seq x y z
N MET A 1 -3.67 -58.95 -32.91
CA MET A 1 -4.52 -57.77 -33.19
C MET A 1 -4.88 -57.07 -31.88
N LYS A 2 -4.98 -55.73 -31.93
CA LYS A 2 -5.27 -54.72 -30.86
C LYS A 2 -6.40 -55.14 -29.89
N LYS A 3 -6.40 -54.75 -28.60
CA LYS A 3 -6.69 -53.37 -28.11
C LYS A 3 -6.12 -53.06 -26.72
N LYS A 4 -5.56 -51.85 -26.60
CA LYS A 4 -5.23 -51.07 -25.39
C LYS A 4 -6.49 -50.83 -24.54
N LYS A 5 -6.36 -50.91 -23.21
CA LYS A 5 -7.23 -50.18 -22.26
C LYS A 5 -6.33 -49.51 -21.22
N ILE A 6 -6.30 -48.19 -21.26
CA ILE A 6 -5.63 -47.32 -20.29
C ILE A 6 -6.65 -47.12 -19.15
N LEU A 7 -6.29 -47.47 -17.92
CA LEU A 7 -6.98 -46.97 -16.72
C LEU A 7 -5.95 -46.22 -15.88
N GLY A 8 -6.02 -44.90 -15.93
CA GLY A 8 -5.38 -44.05 -14.93
C GLY A 8 -6.20 -44.09 -13.65
N VAL A 9 -5.53 -44.08 -12.50
CA VAL A 9 -6.12 -43.65 -11.23
C VAL A 9 -5.11 -42.76 -10.51
N GLY A 10 -5.40 -41.46 -10.61
CA GLY A 10 -5.08 -40.37 -9.70
C GLY A 10 -3.85 -40.49 -8.80
N LEU A 11 -2.74 -39.90 -9.27
CA LEU A 11 -1.83 -39.22 -8.36
C LEU A 11 -2.59 -38.01 -7.81
N THR A 12 -3.29 -38.18 -6.68
CA THR A 12 -3.90 -37.05 -5.98
C THR A 12 -2.75 -36.21 -5.46
N HIS A 13 -2.49 -35.12 -6.19
CA HIS A 13 -1.60 -34.06 -5.79
C HIS A 13 -2.21 -33.42 -4.53
N LYS A 14 -1.93 -33.99 -3.37
CA LYS A 14 -1.93 -33.22 -2.13
C LYS A 14 -0.75 -32.27 -2.27
N ALA A 15 -0.97 -31.18 -3.01
CA ALA A 15 -0.10 -30.03 -2.97
C ALA A 15 -0.02 -29.62 -1.50
N LEU A 16 1.13 -29.87 -0.89
CA LEU A 16 1.47 -29.27 0.38
C LEU A 16 1.56 -27.77 0.09
N ALA A 17 0.47 -27.04 0.34
CA ALA A 17 0.48 -25.60 0.31
C ALA A 17 1.38 -25.14 1.46
N VAL A 18 2.67 -24.97 1.16
CA VAL A 18 3.60 -24.31 2.05
C VAL A 18 3.20 -22.84 2.03
N ALA A 19 2.35 -22.45 2.98
CA ALA A 19 2.02 -21.05 3.21
C ALA A 19 3.29 -20.34 3.69
N PHE A 20 3.94 -19.59 2.80
CA PHE A 20 4.99 -18.66 3.18
C PHE A 20 4.33 -17.47 3.86
N LEU A 21 4.52 -17.34 5.17
CA LEU A 21 4.02 -16.23 5.96
C LEU A 21 4.91 -15.01 5.67
N LEU A 22 4.45 -14.10 4.81
CA LEU A 22 5.14 -12.84 4.56
C LEU A 22 4.52 -11.76 5.44
N VAL A 23 5.28 -11.28 6.43
CA VAL A 23 4.89 -10.10 7.21
C VAL A 23 5.30 -8.87 6.42
N VAL A 24 4.31 -8.19 5.84
CA VAL A 24 4.53 -6.93 5.12
C VAL A 24 4.63 -5.81 6.15
N SER A 25 5.76 -5.09 6.15
CA SER A 25 5.97 -3.92 7.01
C SER A 25 6.32 -2.71 6.16
N ILE A 26 5.64 -1.59 6.42
CA ILE A 26 6.04 -0.26 5.96
C ILE A 26 6.95 0.31 7.04
N SER A 27 8.20 0.59 6.67
CA SER A 27 9.25 0.86 7.64
C SER A 27 9.19 2.29 8.20
N THR A 28 8.73 3.26 7.39
CA THR A 28 8.66 4.68 7.76
C THR A 28 7.64 5.42 6.91
N ILE A 29 6.94 6.38 7.54
CA ILE A 29 6.11 7.40 6.88
C ILE A 29 6.53 8.75 7.45
N SER A 30 7.02 9.65 6.61
CA SER A 30 7.33 11.03 7.01
C SER A 30 6.21 11.96 6.56
N VAL A 31 5.47 12.54 7.52
CA VAL A 31 4.39 13.49 7.22
C VAL A 31 4.82 14.90 7.64
N VAL A 32 4.62 15.86 6.73
CA VAL A 32 4.70 17.28 7.02
C VAL A 32 3.30 17.87 6.87
N THR A 33 2.80 18.50 7.93
CA THR A 33 1.57 19.28 7.93
C THR A 33 1.88 20.75 8.21
N SER A 34 1.18 21.67 7.57
CA SER A 34 1.26 23.11 7.83
C SER A 34 0.02 23.55 8.62
N GLY A 35 0.22 24.10 9.82
CA GLY A 35 -0.84 24.56 10.73
C GLY A 35 -0.31 25.54 11.79
N ASP A 36 -1.21 26.18 12.52
CA ASP A 36 -0.98 27.25 13.50
C ASP A 36 -0.34 26.78 14.83
N GLY A 37 0.67 25.93 14.80
CA GLY A 37 1.48 25.57 15.99
C GLY A 37 0.76 24.82 17.14
N SER A 38 -0.58 24.77 17.16
CA SER A 38 -1.41 24.03 18.12
C SER A 38 -2.12 22.82 17.50
N SER A 39 -1.92 22.61 16.20
CA SER A 39 -2.57 21.55 15.44
C SER A 39 -1.78 20.24 15.53
N THR A 40 -2.26 19.28 16.31
CA THR A 40 -1.76 17.90 16.24
C THR A 40 -2.43 17.17 15.08
N VAL A 41 -1.65 16.41 14.31
CA VAL A 41 -2.18 15.57 13.24
C VAL A 41 -1.74 14.14 13.48
N ASN A 42 -2.70 13.25 13.67
CA ASN A 42 -2.43 11.83 13.74
C ASN A 42 -2.43 11.26 12.32
N VAL A 43 -1.40 10.50 11.98
CA VAL A 43 -1.31 9.80 10.70
C VAL A 43 -1.01 8.34 10.96
N TYR A 44 -1.81 7.48 10.35
CA TYR A 44 -1.65 6.04 10.52
C TYR A 44 -2.15 5.28 9.29
N LEU A 45 -1.71 4.04 9.17
CA LEU A 45 -2.19 3.10 8.16
C LEU A 45 -3.18 2.11 8.77
N SER A 46 -4.22 1.77 8.04
CA SER A 46 -5.16 0.70 8.39
C SER A 46 -5.37 -0.25 7.22
N PRO A 47 -5.27 -1.58 7.41
CA PRO A 47 -4.76 -2.22 8.62
C PRO A 47 -3.26 -1.94 8.83
N SER A 48 -2.79 -1.86 10.08
CA SER A 48 -1.36 -1.68 10.38
C SER A 48 -0.52 -2.95 10.14
N THR A 49 -1.19 -4.10 10.00
CA THR A 49 -0.58 -5.37 9.63
C THR A 49 -1.57 -6.17 8.82
N VAL A 50 -1.12 -6.72 7.70
CA VAL A 50 -1.91 -7.64 6.89
C VAL A 50 -1.07 -8.86 6.57
N VAL A 51 -1.69 -10.04 6.59
CA VAL A 51 -1.08 -11.28 6.15
C VAL A 51 -1.70 -11.62 4.80
N VAL A 52 -0.87 -11.76 3.79
CA VAL A 52 -1.28 -12.03 2.40
C VAL A 52 -0.42 -13.13 1.81
N GLY A 53 -1.01 -13.89 0.89
CA GLY A 53 -0.32 -14.85 0.05
C GLY A 53 0.48 -14.18 -1.08
N VAL A 54 1.42 -14.93 -1.65
CA VAL A 54 2.18 -14.46 -2.83
C VAL A 54 1.23 -14.26 -4.01
N GLY A 55 1.27 -13.07 -4.60
CA GLY A 55 0.43 -12.68 -5.73
C GLY A 55 -0.95 -12.15 -5.36
N GLU A 56 -1.30 -12.12 -4.07
CA GLU A 56 -2.52 -11.45 -3.61
C GLU A 56 -2.33 -9.93 -3.56
N THR A 57 -3.42 -9.22 -3.85
CA THR A 57 -3.50 -7.76 -3.70
C THR A 57 -4.18 -7.42 -2.38
N PHE A 58 -3.66 -6.40 -1.69
CA PHE A 58 -4.28 -5.82 -0.50
C PHE A 58 -4.25 -4.29 -0.58
N THR A 59 -5.08 -3.66 0.23
CA THR A 59 -5.15 -2.20 0.35
C THR A 59 -4.76 -1.79 1.75
N LEU A 60 -3.94 -0.74 1.85
CA LEU A 60 -3.67 -0.04 3.10
C LEU A 60 -4.19 1.39 2.94
N ASP A 61 -5.09 1.78 3.83
CA ASP A 61 -5.65 3.11 3.85
C ASP A 61 -4.77 3.99 4.75
N LEU A 62 -4.33 5.12 4.21
CA LEU A 62 -3.67 6.16 4.99
C LEU A 62 -4.72 7.13 5.53
N TYR A 63 -4.85 7.13 6.85
CA TYR A 63 -5.72 8.04 7.57
C TYR A 63 -4.91 9.24 8.07
N VAL A 64 -5.54 10.41 7.96
CA VAL A 64 -5.06 11.66 8.51
C VAL A 64 -6.17 12.23 9.36
N GLU A 65 -5.92 12.32 10.67
CA GLU A 65 -6.86 12.83 11.67
C GLU A 65 -6.28 14.08 12.31
N PRO A 66 -6.59 15.26 11.76
CA PRO A 66 -6.13 16.52 12.34
C PRO A 66 -7.05 16.94 13.50
N THR A 67 -6.48 17.55 14.55
CA THR A 67 -7.25 18.12 15.66
C THR A 67 -7.75 19.54 15.38
N ALA A 68 -7.43 20.08 14.21
CA ALA A 68 -7.83 21.39 13.71
C ALA A 68 -7.98 21.34 12.18
N GLU A 69 -8.45 22.42 11.57
CA GLU A 69 -8.51 22.50 10.12
C GLU A 69 -7.10 22.49 9.53
N ILE A 70 -6.87 21.64 8.52
CA ILE A 70 -5.63 21.59 7.76
C ILE A 70 -5.96 21.76 6.28
N ASN A 71 -5.07 22.43 5.56
CA ASN A 71 -5.27 22.72 4.15
C ASN A 71 -4.34 21.88 3.27
N THR A 72 -3.31 21.27 3.86
CA THR A 72 -2.29 20.51 3.14
C THR A 72 -1.77 19.34 3.97
N VAL A 73 -1.56 18.21 3.31
CA VAL A 73 -0.82 17.04 3.80
C VAL A 73 0.25 16.70 2.78
N ASN A 74 1.52 16.69 3.19
CA ASN A 74 2.61 16.15 2.38
C ASN A 74 3.21 14.92 3.06
N LEU A 75 3.21 13.77 2.36
CA LEU A 75 4.09 12.66 2.69
C LEU A 75 5.35 12.76 1.83
N GLY A 76 6.46 13.15 2.43
CA GLY A 76 7.71 13.32 1.70
C GLY A 76 8.26 11.99 1.17
N LEU A 77 8.20 10.94 2.01
CA LEU A 77 8.71 9.61 1.65
C LEU A 77 7.94 8.51 2.40
N LEU A 78 7.49 7.50 1.65
CA LEU A 78 7.04 6.21 2.14
C LEU A 78 7.95 5.13 1.57
N THR A 79 8.48 4.27 2.44
CA THR A 79 9.41 3.20 2.06
C THR A 79 8.79 1.82 2.26
N PHE A 80 9.03 0.91 1.33
CA PHE A 80 8.62 -0.48 1.38
C PHE A 80 9.72 -1.39 0.79
N ASN A 81 9.56 -2.71 0.91
CA ASN A 81 10.48 -3.64 0.28
C ASN A 81 10.06 -3.91 -1.17
N GLY A 82 10.73 -3.26 -2.14
CA GLY A 82 10.45 -3.42 -3.58
C GLY A 82 10.72 -4.82 -4.15
N SER A 83 11.49 -5.66 -3.44
CA SER A 83 11.65 -7.07 -3.82
C SER A 83 10.46 -7.95 -3.41
N LEU A 84 9.57 -7.42 -2.57
CA LEU A 84 8.41 -8.14 -2.02
C LEU A 84 7.08 -7.58 -2.49
N LEU A 85 7.00 -6.27 -2.72
CA LEU A 85 5.76 -5.56 -3.03
C LEU A 85 5.87 -4.78 -4.33
N ASN A 86 4.74 -4.68 -5.02
CA ASN A 86 4.51 -3.73 -6.09
C ASN A 86 3.36 -2.80 -5.67
N VAL A 87 3.65 -1.50 -5.56
CA VAL A 87 2.77 -0.50 -4.96
C VAL A 87 2.21 0.42 -6.02
N THR A 88 0.93 0.75 -5.87
CA THR A 88 0.25 1.85 -6.54
C THR A 88 -0.42 2.71 -5.47
N VAL A 89 -0.68 3.98 -5.79
CA VAL A 89 -1.37 4.90 -4.87
C VAL A 89 -2.60 5.46 -5.53
N SER A 90 -3.72 5.43 -4.80
CA SER A 90 -4.97 6.04 -5.18
C SER A 90 -5.34 7.15 -4.20
N LYS A 91 -6.11 8.12 -4.69
CA LYS A 91 -6.58 9.24 -3.88
C LYS A 91 -7.74 8.79 -2.97
N GLY A 92 -7.63 9.11 -1.68
CA GLY A 92 -8.73 9.04 -0.71
C GLY A 92 -9.64 10.27 -0.69
N ASN A 93 -10.51 10.37 0.30
CA ASN A 93 -11.54 11.41 0.39
C ASN A 93 -11.27 12.50 1.44
N LEU A 94 -10.02 12.64 1.91
CA LEU A 94 -9.64 13.58 2.99
C LEU A 94 -10.07 15.04 2.71
N PHE A 95 -10.04 15.46 1.44
CA PHE A 95 -10.45 16.79 1.01
C PHE A 95 -11.53 16.71 -0.07
N SER A 96 -12.55 17.56 0.02
CA SER A 96 -13.89 17.30 -0.54
C SER A 96 -14.06 17.52 -2.04
N SER A 97 -13.10 18.03 -2.83
CA SER A 97 -13.09 17.85 -4.31
C SER A 97 -12.05 18.63 -5.11
N THR A 98 -11.43 19.69 -4.59
CA THR A 98 -10.58 20.61 -5.40
C THR A 98 -9.08 20.28 -5.38
N VAL A 99 -8.72 19.05 -5.01
CA VAL A 99 -7.35 18.69 -4.64
C VAL A 99 -6.39 18.63 -5.83
N PHE A 100 -5.27 19.34 -5.71
CA PHE A 100 -4.07 19.12 -6.51
C PHE A 100 -3.50 17.72 -6.18
N TRP A 101 -3.55 16.83 -7.17
CA TRP A 101 -3.07 15.45 -7.07
C TRP A 101 -2.51 15.00 -8.43
N PRO A 102 -1.32 14.36 -8.48
CA PRO A 102 -0.23 14.41 -7.51
C PRO A 102 0.72 15.61 -7.75
N SER A 103 1.68 15.85 -6.83
CA SER A 103 2.75 16.85 -7.00
C SER A 103 3.51 16.64 -8.33
N PRO A 104 4.05 17.68 -8.99
CA PRO A 104 4.92 17.50 -10.16
C PRO A 104 6.17 16.69 -9.85
N SER A 105 6.55 16.58 -8.57
CA SER A 105 7.66 15.76 -8.08
C SER A 105 7.23 14.38 -7.58
N PHE A 106 5.95 14.03 -7.65
CA PHE A 106 5.47 12.71 -7.23
C PHE A 106 6.09 11.60 -8.06
N SER A 107 6.61 10.59 -7.37
CA SER A 107 7.20 9.42 -8.00
C SER A 107 6.89 8.15 -7.20
N ILE A 108 6.76 7.02 -7.92
CA ILE A 108 6.76 5.69 -7.34
C ILE A 108 7.91 4.91 -7.98
N ASP A 109 8.85 4.47 -7.17
CA ASP A 109 9.92 3.56 -7.57
C ASP A 109 9.74 2.22 -6.86
N ASN A 110 9.10 1.27 -7.56
CA ASN A 110 8.90 -0.09 -7.07
C ASN A 110 10.18 -0.92 -6.99
N ASN A 111 11.25 -0.52 -7.68
CA ASN A 111 12.53 -1.24 -7.61
C ASN A 111 13.30 -0.85 -6.34
N SER A 112 13.35 0.45 -6.01
CA SER A 112 13.99 0.94 -4.79
C SER A 112 13.08 0.95 -3.56
N GLY A 113 11.77 0.70 -3.75
CA GLY A 113 10.82 0.59 -2.66
C GLY A 113 10.42 1.94 -2.08
N LYS A 114 10.14 2.93 -2.93
CA LYS A 114 9.84 4.31 -2.51
C LYS A 114 8.60 4.89 -3.17
N VAL A 115 7.85 5.66 -2.41
CA VAL A 115 6.86 6.64 -2.89
C VAL A 115 7.28 8.00 -2.36
N GLU A 116 7.45 8.98 -3.23
CA GLU A 116 7.95 10.32 -2.88
C GLU A 116 6.95 11.41 -3.23
N GLU A 117 6.94 12.48 -2.41
CA GLU A 117 6.20 13.74 -2.65
C GLU A 117 4.68 13.56 -2.86
N LEU A 118 4.05 12.83 -1.93
CA LEU A 118 2.62 12.62 -1.90
C LEU A 118 1.91 13.82 -1.28
N LEU A 119 1.59 14.81 -2.13
CA LEU A 119 0.94 16.04 -1.73
C LEU A 119 -0.58 16.00 -1.97
N TRP A 120 -1.35 16.28 -0.93
CA TRP A 120 -2.76 16.63 -1.02
C TRP A 120 -2.99 18.01 -0.43
N THR A 121 -3.68 18.89 -1.15
CA THR A 121 -4.03 20.24 -0.65
C THR A 121 -5.43 20.63 -1.08
N THR A 122 -6.12 21.44 -0.30
CA THR A 122 -7.32 22.17 -0.73
C THR A 122 -6.90 23.44 -1.48
N ASN A 123 -7.70 23.85 -2.47
CA ASN A 123 -7.58 25.19 -3.09
C ASN A 123 -8.10 26.27 -2.14
#